data_AF-A0A2V4RZV1-F1
#
_entry.id   AF-A0A2V4RZV1-F1
#
_cell.length_a   1.000
_cell.length_b   1.000
_cell.length_c   1.000
_cell.angle_alpha   90.00
_cell.angle_beta   90.00
_cell.angle_gamma   90.00
#
_symmetry.space_group_name_H-M   'P 1'
#
loop_
_entity.id
_entity.type
_entity.pdbx_description
1 polymer ?
#
loop_
_entity_poly.entity_id
_entity_poly.type
_entity_poly.pdbx_seq_one_letter_code
_entity_poly.pdbx_strand_id
1 'polypeptide(L)'
;MDITERINDDDEIVVMHDSWLADKQVIDYYQIGIGEDGLALGLFSSLPGTRRNVITGRFGNVSLMADPGALINYARTLRPAHLFDMKSRPGLSGSPIFVYRTPSSDLRLIDQGPRHFADNNEYLQTQTYWRQRENTFVKLLGIHSAQYTDSVQVTRDHELAHEVNEPIRDGDHLRIPNSMSVVVPADSVKVLLSSQSFATVREKRNKDVEPCSESLLLERTIYSGWLPNRGY
;
A
#
# COMPACT_ATOMS: atom_id res chain seq x y z
N MET A 1 5.78 9.48 19.91
CA MET A 1 4.77 10.50 20.25
C MET A 1 3.56 9.73 20.74
N ASP A 2 3.13 9.94 21.97
CA ASP A 2 1.86 9.39 22.45
C ASP A 2 0.74 10.28 21.88
N ILE A 3 -0.21 9.68 21.15
CA ILE A 3 -1.35 10.40 20.57
C ILE A 3 -2.65 10.07 21.30
N THR A 4 -2.59 9.30 22.38
CA THR A 4 -3.78 8.81 23.11
C THR A 4 -4.65 9.98 23.57
N GLU A 5 -4.03 11.08 24.01
CA GLU A 5 -4.73 12.32 24.41
C GLU A 5 -5.37 13.08 23.25
N ARG A 6 -5.08 12.72 21.99
CA ARG A 6 -5.61 13.35 20.77
C ARG A 6 -6.68 12.51 20.09
N ILE A 7 -6.97 11.32 20.61
CA ILE A 7 -8.03 10.43 20.14
C ILE A 7 -9.32 10.87 20.85
N ASN A 8 -10.35 11.19 20.07
CA ASN A 8 -11.68 11.46 20.61
C ASN A 8 -12.47 10.15 20.73
N ASP A 9 -13.45 10.11 21.61
CA ASP A 9 -14.31 8.92 21.80
C ASP A 9 -15.09 8.55 20.52
N ASP A 10 -15.34 9.51 19.63
CA ASP A 10 -16.02 9.32 18.35
C ASP A 10 -15.08 8.88 17.20
N ASP A 11 -13.78 8.75 17.45
CA ASP A 11 -12.82 8.33 16.41
C ASP A 11 -12.93 6.82 16.16
N GLU A 12 -13.15 6.44 14.90
CA GLU A 12 -13.10 5.04 14.48
C GLU A 12 -11.65 4.55 14.42
N ILE A 13 -11.26 3.75 15.41
CA ILE A 13 -9.91 3.16 15.49
C ILE A 13 -9.95 1.74 14.93
N VAL A 14 -9.14 1.49 13.91
CA VAL A 14 -8.88 0.14 13.39
C VAL A 14 -7.49 -0.29 13.81
N VAL A 15 -7.40 -1.44 14.47
CA VAL A 15 -6.12 -2.06 14.84
C VAL A 15 -5.70 -3.01 13.73
N MET A 16 -4.50 -2.79 13.18
CA MET A 16 -3.92 -3.69 12.19
C MET A 16 -2.96 -4.68 12.87
N HIS A 17 -3.22 -5.96 12.67
CA HIS A 17 -2.35 -7.03 13.16
C HIS A 17 -1.09 -7.17 12.28
N ASP A 18 0.01 -7.67 12.82
CA ASP A 18 1.28 -7.86 12.08
C ASP A 18 1.10 -8.70 10.81
N SER A 19 0.16 -9.66 10.84
CA SER A 19 -0.20 -10.49 9.68
C SER A 19 -0.83 -9.71 8.51
N TRP A 20 -1.18 -8.44 8.70
CA TRP A 20 -1.65 -7.57 7.63
C TRP A 20 -0.50 -6.91 6.87
N LEU A 21 0.71 -6.88 7.42
CA LEU A 21 1.87 -6.37 6.71
C LEU A 21 2.22 -7.32 5.57
N ALA A 22 2.38 -6.79 4.35
CA ALA A 22 3.01 -7.51 3.25
C ALA A 22 4.52 -7.52 3.46
N ASP A 23 4.96 -8.18 4.54
CA ASP A 23 6.37 -8.47 4.76
C ASP A 23 6.86 -9.55 3.78
N LYS A 24 8.16 -9.80 3.74
CA LYS A 24 8.73 -10.80 2.82
C LYS A 24 8.02 -12.16 2.89
N GLN A 25 7.68 -12.64 4.09
CA GLN A 25 7.03 -13.94 4.25
C GLN A 25 5.61 -13.95 3.66
N VAL A 26 4.85 -12.88 3.89
CA VAL A 26 3.50 -12.70 3.34
C VAL A 26 3.55 -12.52 1.83
N ILE A 27 4.50 -11.72 1.32
CA ILE A 27 4.73 -11.55 -0.12
C ILE A 27 5.00 -12.89 -0.78
N ASP A 28 5.91 -13.69 -0.23
CA ASP A 28 6.29 -15.00 -0.78
C ASP A 28 5.11 -15.99 -0.73
N TYR A 29 4.36 -16.03 0.38
CA TYR A 29 3.23 -16.94 0.58
C TYR A 29 2.08 -16.67 -0.41
N TYR A 30 1.65 -15.41 -0.53
CA TYR A 30 0.57 -15.03 -1.46
C TYR A 30 1.08 -14.82 -2.89
N GLN A 31 2.40 -14.87 -3.10
CA GLN A 31 3.13 -14.42 -4.29
C GLN A 31 2.58 -13.07 -4.79
N ILE A 32 2.62 -12.08 -3.91
CA ILE A 32 2.27 -10.67 -4.20
C ILE A 32 3.36 -10.12 -5.12
N GLY A 33 2.98 -9.49 -6.22
CA GLY A 33 3.95 -9.04 -7.21
C GLY A 33 3.51 -7.82 -8.00
N ILE A 34 4.13 -7.65 -9.16
CA ILE A 34 3.77 -6.62 -10.14
C ILE A 34 2.36 -6.94 -10.69
N GLY A 35 1.55 -5.90 -10.89
CA GLY A 35 0.18 -6.01 -11.40
C GLY A 35 -0.89 -6.12 -10.31
N GLU A 36 -0.53 -6.39 -9.06
CA GLU A 36 -1.51 -6.45 -7.96
C GLU A 36 -2.26 -5.13 -7.83
N ASP A 37 -3.59 -5.24 -7.74
CA ASP A 37 -4.45 -4.11 -7.45
C ASP A 37 -4.19 -3.62 -6.03
N GLY A 38 -4.28 -2.30 -5.86
CA GLY A 38 -4.09 -1.68 -4.59
C GLY A 38 -4.86 -0.39 -4.43
N LEU A 39 -4.83 0.13 -3.22
CA LEU A 39 -5.41 1.42 -2.89
C LEU A 39 -4.57 2.16 -1.85
N ALA A 40 -4.51 3.47 -1.99
CA ALA A 40 -3.98 4.38 -1.00
C ALA A 40 -5.13 5.09 -0.28
N LEU A 41 -5.09 5.12 1.05
CA LEU A 41 -6.02 5.88 1.88
C LEU A 41 -5.30 7.07 2.50
N GLY A 42 -5.66 8.28 2.11
CA GLY A 42 -4.99 9.48 2.59
C GLY A 42 -5.92 10.67 2.73
N LEU A 43 -5.33 11.79 3.17
CA LEU A 43 -6.04 13.06 3.32
C LEU A 43 -5.53 14.02 2.23
N PHE A 44 -6.39 14.47 1.32
CA PHE A 44 -5.94 15.51 0.39
C PHE A 44 -5.87 16.85 1.10
N SER A 45 -4.73 17.53 0.99
CA SER A 45 -4.54 18.86 1.56
C SER A 45 -5.52 19.90 1.00
N SER A 46 -6.01 19.68 -0.22
CA SER A 46 -7.02 20.51 -0.88
C SER A 46 -8.46 20.19 -0.46
N LEU A 47 -8.69 19.10 0.28
CA LEU A 47 -10.02 18.69 0.73
C LEU A 47 -9.98 18.25 2.21
N PRO A 48 -9.67 19.16 3.15
CA PRO A 48 -9.57 18.82 4.57
C PRO A 48 -10.94 18.45 5.19
N GLY A 49 -12.06 18.77 4.52
CA GLY A 49 -13.39 18.65 5.10
C GLY A 49 -13.71 19.79 6.07
N THR A 50 -15.00 20.03 6.29
CA THR A 50 -15.48 21.14 7.14
C THR A 50 -15.71 20.74 8.58
N ARG A 51 -16.15 19.49 8.82
CA ARG A 51 -16.43 18.95 10.16
C ARG A 51 -15.39 17.92 10.63
N ARG A 52 -14.91 17.09 9.71
CA ARG A 52 -13.88 16.08 9.93
C ARG A 52 -13.06 15.91 8.67
N ASN A 53 -11.86 15.35 8.83
CA ASN A 53 -11.00 14.96 7.72
C ASN A 53 -11.77 14.06 6.73
N VAL A 54 -11.77 14.44 5.45
CA VAL A 54 -12.32 13.60 4.38
C VAL A 54 -11.24 12.63 3.94
N ILE A 55 -11.47 11.34 4.21
CA ILE A 55 -10.58 10.27 3.71
C ILE A 55 -10.80 10.13 2.21
N THR A 56 -9.69 10.09 1.48
CA THR A 56 -9.68 9.95 0.03
C THR A 56 -8.98 8.66 -0.34
N GLY A 57 -9.66 7.86 -1.16
CA GLY A 57 -9.13 6.64 -1.74
C GLY A 57 -8.56 6.91 -3.13
N ARG A 58 -7.39 6.35 -3.43
CA ARG A 58 -6.86 6.24 -4.79
C ARG A 58 -6.56 4.79 -5.10
N PHE A 59 -6.86 4.38 -6.31
CA PHE A 59 -6.66 3.01 -6.78
C PHE A 59 -5.58 3.00 -7.85
N GLY A 60 -4.90 1.87 -7.97
CA GLY A 60 -3.80 1.67 -8.90
C GLY A 60 -3.23 0.27 -8.75
N ASN A 61 -2.05 0.06 -9.33
CA ASN A 61 -1.45 -1.26 -9.40
C ASN A 61 0.03 -1.20 -9.00
N VAL A 62 0.57 -2.31 -8.51
CA VAL A 62 2.01 -2.41 -8.24
C VAL A 62 2.78 -2.45 -9.56
N SER A 63 3.68 -1.49 -9.78
CA SER A 63 4.53 -1.40 -10.98
C SER A 63 5.91 -2.00 -10.78
N LEU A 64 6.44 -1.94 -9.55
CA LEU A 64 7.75 -2.49 -9.21
C LEU A 64 7.72 -2.96 -7.76
N MET A 65 8.31 -4.14 -7.50
CA MET A 65 8.56 -4.62 -6.15
C MET A 65 9.92 -4.14 -5.65
N ALA A 66 10.02 -3.83 -4.36
CA ALA A 66 11.27 -3.41 -3.74
C ALA A 66 12.33 -4.50 -3.86
N ASP A 67 13.42 -4.19 -4.55
CA ASP A 67 14.52 -5.11 -4.81
C ASP A 67 15.86 -4.48 -4.41
N PRO A 68 16.73 -5.19 -3.67
CA PRO A 68 18.08 -4.70 -3.31
C PRO A 68 18.97 -4.33 -4.51
N GLY A 69 18.74 -4.93 -5.68
CA GLY A 69 19.41 -4.63 -6.94
C GLY A 69 18.80 -3.47 -7.73
N ALA A 70 17.60 -2.99 -7.37
CA ALA A 70 16.90 -1.89 -8.04
C ALA A 70 16.54 -0.77 -7.04
N LEU A 71 17.56 0.02 -6.67
CA LEU A 71 17.41 1.10 -5.69
C LEU A 71 16.71 2.32 -6.28
N ILE A 72 15.79 2.90 -5.51
CA ILE A 72 15.07 4.14 -5.87
C ILE A 72 15.58 5.28 -5.01
N ASN A 73 15.86 6.42 -5.64
CA ASN A 73 16.22 7.63 -4.91
C ASN A 73 14.95 8.38 -4.49
N TYR A 74 14.67 8.37 -3.18
CA TYR A 74 13.62 9.18 -2.59
C TYR A 74 14.08 9.72 -1.24
N ALA A 75 13.66 10.96 -0.95
CA ALA A 75 14.13 11.70 0.21
C ALA A 75 15.68 11.74 0.33
N ARG A 76 16.37 11.86 -0.83
CA ARG A 76 17.84 11.93 -0.94
C ARG A 76 18.59 10.68 -0.49
N THR A 77 17.94 9.52 -0.51
CA THR A 77 18.56 8.23 -0.16
C THR A 77 18.18 7.19 -1.19
N LEU A 78 19.18 6.47 -1.69
CA LEU A 78 18.99 5.28 -2.53
C LEU A 78 18.69 4.09 -1.63
N ARG A 79 17.53 3.46 -1.82
CA ARG A 79 17.12 2.27 -1.08
C ARG A 79 16.01 1.52 -1.82
N PRO A 80 15.77 0.23 -1.50
CA PRO A 80 14.68 -0.52 -2.10
C PRO A 80 13.34 0.11 -1.77
N ALA A 81 12.47 0.23 -2.77
CA ALA A 81 11.10 0.71 -2.60
C ALA A 81 10.20 0.07 -3.67
N HIS A 82 8.90 -0.01 -3.39
CA HIS A 82 7.94 -0.38 -4.42
C HIS A 82 7.59 0.86 -5.25
N LEU A 83 7.23 0.65 -6.52
CA LEU A 83 6.54 1.65 -7.32
C LEU A 83 5.10 1.22 -7.48
N PHE A 84 4.20 2.17 -7.31
CA PHE A 84 2.77 1.97 -7.41
C PHE A 84 2.19 2.96 -8.41
N ASP A 85 1.48 2.46 -9.42
CA ASP A 85 0.92 3.27 -10.51
C ASP A 85 -0.28 4.07 -10.00
N MET A 86 0.04 5.24 -9.47
CA MET A 86 -0.91 6.21 -8.96
C MET A 86 -0.19 7.54 -8.91
N LYS A 87 -0.85 8.58 -9.44
CA LYS A 87 -0.36 9.95 -9.30
C LYS A 87 -0.27 10.34 -7.83
N SER A 88 0.95 10.62 -7.38
CA SER A 88 1.20 11.23 -6.08
C SER A 88 0.58 12.64 -6.05
N ARG A 89 -0.08 12.98 -4.95
CA ARG A 89 -0.66 14.30 -4.71
C ARG A 89 -0.30 14.79 -3.32
N PRO A 90 -0.16 16.11 -3.13
CA PRO A 90 -0.02 16.68 -1.79
C PRO A 90 -1.11 16.16 -0.84
N GLY A 91 -0.68 15.73 0.35
CA GLY A 91 -1.55 15.09 1.34
C GLY A 91 -1.48 13.55 1.39
N LEU A 92 -0.94 12.88 0.35
CA LEU A 92 -0.73 11.43 0.40
C LEU A 92 0.51 10.99 1.18
N SER A 93 1.47 11.88 1.45
CA SER A 93 2.69 11.52 2.18
C SER A 93 2.36 10.90 3.53
N GLY A 94 2.90 9.71 3.80
CA GLY A 94 2.62 8.96 5.03
C GLY A 94 1.35 8.12 4.99
N SER A 95 0.59 8.15 3.88
CA SER A 95 -0.63 7.37 3.72
C SER A 95 -0.31 5.88 3.52
N PRO A 96 -1.07 4.96 4.14
CA PRO A 96 -0.94 3.54 3.88
C PRO A 96 -1.35 3.20 2.44
N ILE A 97 -0.58 2.32 1.82
CA ILE A 97 -0.89 1.70 0.53
C ILE A 97 -1.14 0.22 0.77
N PHE A 98 -2.34 -0.22 0.45
CA PHE A 98 -2.78 -1.60 0.54
C PHE A 98 -2.74 -2.24 -0.84
N VAL A 99 -2.41 -3.52 -0.87
CA VAL A 99 -2.66 -4.42 -2.00
C VAL A 99 -3.77 -5.37 -1.62
N TYR A 100 -4.60 -5.71 -2.58
CA TYR A 100 -5.69 -6.64 -2.36
C TYR A 100 -5.90 -7.53 -3.57
N ARG A 101 -6.44 -8.71 -3.30
CA ARG A 101 -6.82 -9.66 -4.33
C ARG A 101 -8.22 -10.14 -4.05
N THR A 102 -9.08 -10.06 -5.06
CA THR A 102 -10.44 -10.60 -5.03
C THR A 102 -10.43 -12.05 -5.55
N PRO A 103 -11.49 -12.84 -5.32
CA PRO A 103 -11.53 -14.25 -5.75
C PRO A 103 -11.21 -14.47 -7.23
N SER A 104 -11.49 -13.50 -8.10
CA SER A 104 -11.31 -13.61 -9.55
C SER A 104 -10.21 -12.72 -10.12
N SER A 105 -9.45 -11.98 -9.31
CA SER A 105 -8.41 -11.06 -9.83
C SER A 105 -7.03 -11.69 -9.95
N ASP A 106 -6.85 -12.97 -9.57
CA ASP A 106 -5.57 -13.66 -9.77
C ASP A 106 -5.38 -14.10 -11.23
N LEU A 107 -4.62 -13.30 -11.98
CA LEU A 107 -4.33 -13.59 -13.38
C LEU A 107 -3.27 -14.68 -13.58
N ARG A 108 -2.57 -15.14 -12.52
CA ARG A 108 -1.63 -16.27 -12.62
C ARG A 108 -2.36 -17.58 -12.96
N LEU A 109 -3.68 -17.61 -12.75
CA LEU A 109 -4.54 -18.72 -13.07
C LEU A 109 -5.13 -18.64 -14.50
N ILE A 110 -4.83 -17.60 -15.30
CA ILE A 110 -5.37 -17.47 -16.67
C ILE A 110 -4.89 -18.57 -17.61
N ASP A 111 -3.65 -19.05 -17.46
CA ASP A 111 -3.10 -20.15 -18.28
C ASP A 111 -3.77 -21.51 -17.96
N GLN A 112 -4.65 -21.53 -16.97
CA GLN A 112 -5.56 -22.64 -16.75
C GLN A 112 -6.70 -22.68 -17.78
N GLY A 113 -6.73 -21.73 -18.73
CA GLY A 113 -7.75 -21.57 -19.77
C GLY A 113 -9.09 -21.11 -19.20
N PRO A 114 -10.10 -20.82 -20.04
CA PRO A 114 -11.48 -20.89 -19.59
C PRO A 114 -11.77 -22.35 -19.24
N ARG A 115 -11.35 -22.79 -18.05
CA ARG A 115 -11.62 -24.12 -17.52
C ARG A 115 -13.09 -24.21 -17.19
N HIS A 116 -13.84 -24.52 -18.24
CA HIS A 116 -15.14 -25.16 -18.26
C HIS A 116 -16.08 -24.79 -17.10
N PHE A 117 -16.76 -23.64 -17.22
CA PHE A 117 -18.10 -23.49 -16.61
C PHE A 117 -19.07 -24.61 -17.06
N ALA A 118 -18.70 -25.40 -18.07
CA ALA A 118 -19.43 -26.56 -18.59
C ALA A 118 -18.92 -27.93 -18.07
N ASP A 119 -17.86 -28.00 -17.26
CA ASP A 119 -17.38 -29.26 -16.68
C ASP A 119 -18.06 -29.44 -15.32
N ASN A 120 -18.96 -30.41 -15.25
CA ASN A 120 -19.74 -30.76 -14.06
C ASN A 120 -18.90 -31.48 -12.99
N ASN A 121 -17.57 -31.30 -13.00
CA ASN A 121 -16.68 -31.94 -12.05
C ASN A 121 -16.64 -31.14 -10.75
N GLU A 122 -17.52 -31.51 -9.83
CA GLU A 122 -17.69 -30.92 -8.50
C GLU A 122 -16.37 -30.81 -7.71
N TYR A 123 -15.45 -31.78 -7.88
CA TYR A 123 -14.15 -31.75 -7.22
C TYR A 123 -13.28 -30.58 -7.70
N LEU A 124 -13.25 -30.32 -9.01
CA LEU A 124 -12.47 -29.22 -9.58
C LEU A 124 -13.07 -27.86 -9.22
N GLN A 125 -14.40 -27.75 -9.20
CA GLN A 125 -15.10 -26.53 -8.76
C GLN A 125 -14.80 -26.22 -7.30
N THR A 126 -14.88 -27.23 -6.43
CA THR A 126 -14.60 -27.11 -4.99
C THR A 126 -13.14 -26.72 -4.74
N GLN A 127 -12.18 -27.36 -5.41
CA GLN A 127 -10.76 -26.97 -5.29
C GLN A 127 -10.48 -25.55 -5.77
N THR A 128 -11.15 -25.11 -6.85
CA THR A 128 -10.98 -23.76 -7.39
C THR A 128 -11.54 -22.73 -6.42
N TYR A 129 -12.72 -22.97 -5.85
CA TYR A 129 -13.32 -22.12 -4.83
C TYR A 129 -12.42 -21.96 -3.59
N TRP A 130 -11.88 -23.06 -3.05
CA TRP A 130 -10.99 -22.98 -1.88
C TRP A 130 -9.70 -22.22 -2.19
N ARG A 131 -9.09 -22.48 -3.35
CA ARG A 131 -7.89 -21.74 -3.80
C ARG A 131 -8.17 -20.25 -3.95
N GLN A 132 -9.28 -19.87 -4.58
CA GLN A 132 -9.65 -18.46 -4.73
C GLN A 132 -9.88 -17.79 -3.38
N ARG A 133 -10.52 -18.49 -2.44
CA ARG A 133 -10.78 -17.99 -1.08
C ARG A 133 -9.50 -17.84 -0.27
N GLU A 134 -8.61 -18.81 -0.30
CA GLU A 134 -7.29 -18.76 0.35
C GLU A 134 -6.39 -17.66 -0.23
N ASN A 135 -6.59 -17.33 -1.50
CA ASN A 135 -5.82 -16.33 -2.21
C ASN A 135 -6.47 -14.94 -2.23
N THR A 136 -7.62 -14.77 -1.57
CA THR A 136 -8.27 -13.47 -1.39
C THR A 136 -7.70 -12.79 -0.15
N PHE A 137 -7.18 -11.56 -0.29
CA PHE A 137 -6.57 -10.85 0.83
C PHE A 137 -6.65 -9.33 0.67
N VAL A 138 -6.39 -8.64 1.79
CA VAL A 138 -5.97 -7.24 1.84
C VAL A 138 -4.74 -7.17 2.73
N LYS A 139 -3.65 -6.59 2.24
CA LYS A 139 -2.37 -6.44 2.96
C LYS A 139 -1.81 -5.03 2.80
N LEU A 140 -1.14 -4.53 3.82
CA LEU A 140 -0.40 -3.28 3.74
C LEU A 140 0.91 -3.52 2.97
N LEU A 141 0.99 -3.01 1.75
CA LEU A 141 2.22 -3.04 0.96
C LEU A 141 3.29 -2.13 1.56
N GLY A 142 2.87 -0.97 2.06
CA GLY A 142 3.79 0.00 2.61
C GLY A 142 3.19 1.38 2.78
N ILE A 143 4.08 2.36 2.89
CA ILE A 143 3.73 3.76 3.16
C ILE A 143 4.14 4.64 1.99
N HIS A 144 3.21 5.46 1.49
CA HIS A 144 3.49 6.46 0.48
C HIS A 144 4.56 7.45 0.97
N SER A 145 5.58 7.70 0.15
CA SER A 145 6.65 8.66 0.49
C SER A 145 6.83 9.78 -0.52
N ALA A 146 6.75 9.51 -1.81
CA ALA A 146 7.07 10.50 -2.83
C ALA A 146 6.44 10.18 -4.19
N GLN A 147 6.47 11.15 -5.10
CA GLN A 147 6.29 10.88 -6.52
C GLN A 147 7.61 10.36 -7.10
N TYR A 148 7.55 9.33 -7.94
CA TYR A 148 8.72 8.91 -8.69
C TYR A 148 8.97 9.87 -9.86
N THR A 149 10.24 10.05 -10.20
CA THR A 149 10.66 10.98 -11.27
C THR A 149 11.53 10.25 -12.25
N ASP A 150 11.19 10.36 -13.53
CA ASP A 150 12.04 9.91 -14.63
C ASP A 150 13.06 10.99 -14.99
N SER A 151 14.14 10.56 -15.65
CA SER A 151 15.15 11.43 -16.24
C SER A 151 15.16 11.21 -17.74
N VAL A 152 14.87 12.25 -18.51
CA VAL A 152 14.88 12.20 -19.97
C VAL A 152 16.01 13.08 -20.47
N GLN A 153 16.85 12.54 -21.35
CA GLN A 153 17.86 13.33 -22.04
C GLN A 153 17.21 14.06 -23.21
N VAL A 154 17.44 15.37 -23.29
CA VAL A 154 16.95 16.19 -24.39
C VAL A 154 17.78 15.89 -25.64
N THR A 155 17.10 15.51 -26.71
CA THR A 155 17.66 15.44 -28.06
C THR A 155 16.94 16.45 -28.92
N ARG A 156 17.66 17.45 -29.44
CA ARG A 156 17.09 18.43 -30.37
C ARG A 156 17.00 17.85 -31.77
N ASP A 157 15.90 18.15 -32.43
CA ASP A 157 15.80 17.92 -33.87
C ASP A 157 16.75 18.89 -34.59
N HIS A 158 17.62 18.34 -35.44
CA HIS A 158 18.59 19.11 -36.20
C HIS A 158 17.93 20.11 -37.16
N GLU A 159 16.69 19.86 -37.60
CA GLU A 159 15.96 20.73 -38.52
C GLU A 159 15.41 22.00 -37.84
N LEU A 160 15.21 21.98 -36.51
CA LEU A 160 14.65 23.09 -35.72
C LEU A 160 15.71 23.80 -34.84
N ALA A 161 16.97 23.36 -34.91
CA ALA A 161 18.05 23.78 -34.02
C ALA A 161 18.43 25.27 -34.13
N HIS A 162 18.12 25.92 -35.26
CA HIS A 162 18.53 27.29 -35.56
C HIS A 162 17.55 28.37 -35.08
N GLU A 163 16.31 28.01 -34.69
CA GLU A 163 15.25 29.00 -34.48
C GLU A 163 15.09 29.51 -33.05
N VAL A 164 15.66 28.82 -32.03
CA VAL A 164 15.36 29.20 -30.64
C VAL A 164 16.55 29.21 -29.69
N ASN A 165 16.80 30.42 -29.15
CA ASN A 165 17.74 30.69 -28.06
C ASN A 165 17.04 30.35 -26.73
N GLU A 166 16.92 29.06 -26.44
CA GLU A 166 16.12 28.53 -25.33
C GLU A 166 16.94 28.11 -24.10
N PRO A 167 16.34 28.11 -22.90
CA PRO A 167 17.01 27.74 -21.65
C PRO A 167 17.36 26.25 -21.55
N ILE A 168 16.81 25.39 -22.41
CA ILE A 168 17.02 23.94 -22.42
C ILE A 168 17.95 23.57 -23.57
N ARG A 169 19.08 22.92 -23.29
CA ARG A 169 20.12 22.57 -24.26
C ARG A 169 20.06 21.10 -24.66
N ASP A 170 20.63 20.79 -25.81
CA ASP A 170 20.84 19.41 -26.23
C ASP A 170 21.75 18.68 -25.24
N GLY A 171 21.39 17.46 -24.87
CA GLY A 171 22.07 16.69 -23.84
C GLY A 171 21.69 17.04 -22.40
N ASP A 172 20.83 18.04 -22.16
CA ASP A 172 20.31 18.32 -20.81
C ASP A 172 19.48 17.13 -20.29
N HIS A 173 19.59 16.83 -19.00
CA HIS A 173 18.77 15.84 -18.33
C HIS A 173 17.61 16.49 -17.59
N LEU A 174 16.40 16.33 -18.12
CA LEU A 174 15.18 16.84 -17.51
C LEU A 174 14.61 15.78 -16.56
N ARG A 175 14.33 16.20 -15.32
CA ARG A 175 13.59 15.37 -14.36
C ARG A 175 12.10 15.62 -14.52
N ILE A 176 11.37 14.58 -14.90
CA ILE A 176 9.95 14.65 -15.18
C ILE A 176 9.21 13.85 -14.10
N PRO A 177 8.20 14.43 -13.42
CA PRO A 177 7.37 13.68 -12.52
C PRO A 177 6.55 12.66 -13.32
N ASN A 178 6.66 11.39 -12.97
CA ASN A 178 5.87 10.37 -13.64
C ASN A 178 4.60 10.03 -12.84
N SER A 179 3.77 9.15 -13.39
CA SER A 179 2.51 8.78 -12.77
C SER A 179 2.65 7.77 -11.62
N MET A 180 3.87 7.41 -11.22
CA MET A 180 4.11 6.43 -10.16
C MET A 180 4.40 7.11 -8.82
N SER A 181 4.00 6.42 -7.76
CA SER A 181 4.30 6.78 -6.38
C SER A 181 5.33 5.81 -5.79
N VAL A 182 6.28 6.35 -5.05
CA VAL A 182 7.27 5.59 -4.29
C VAL A 182 6.64 5.15 -2.97
N VAL A 183 6.72 3.85 -2.70
CA VAL A 183 6.16 3.21 -1.52
C VAL A 183 7.29 2.59 -0.69
N VAL A 184 7.40 3.03 0.54
CA VAL A 184 8.33 2.46 1.53
C VAL A 184 7.80 1.08 1.94
N PRO A 185 8.58 -0.01 1.79
CA PRO A 185 8.11 -1.37 2.05
C PRO A 185 7.61 -1.57 3.47
N ALA A 186 6.59 -2.42 3.65
CA ALA A 186 6.09 -2.80 4.96
C ALA A 186 7.19 -3.42 5.86
N ASP A 187 8.17 -4.12 5.29
CA ASP A 187 9.35 -4.62 6.02
C ASP A 187 10.10 -3.49 6.74
N SER A 188 10.27 -2.34 6.08
CA SER A 188 10.95 -1.18 6.68
C SER A 188 10.14 -0.60 7.84
N VAL A 189 8.81 -0.62 7.74
CA VAL A 189 7.90 -0.22 8.82
C VAL A 189 7.99 -1.20 9.98
N LYS A 190 8.02 -2.51 9.71
CA LYS A 190 8.15 -3.56 10.73
C LYS A 190 9.45 -3.42 11.54
N VAL A 191 10.56 -3.14 10.86
CA VAL A 191 11.85 -2.84 11.51
C VAL A 191 11.75 -1.60 12.38
N LEU A 192 11.14 -0.51 11.88
CA LEU A 192 10.95 0.72 12.66
C LEU A 192 10.10 0.47 13.91
N LEU A 193 8.97 -0.23 13.78
CA LEU A 193 8.08 -0.56 14.89
C LEU A 193 8.76 -1.49 15.91
N SER A 194 9.69 -2.33 15.48
CA SER A 194 10.47 -3.22 16.35
C SER A 194 11.70 -2.56 16.99
N SER A 195 11.97 -1.28 16.69
CA SER A 195 13.12 -0.59 17.29
C SER A 195 12.98 -0.41 18.80
N GLN A 196 14.14 -0.33 19.47
CA GLN A 196 14.24 -0.28 20.93
C GLN A 196 13.42 0.86 21.53
N SER A 197 13.39 2.04 20.89
CA SER A 197 12.65 3.20 21.39
C SER A 197 11.14 2.92 21.48
N PHE A 198 10.55 2.29 20.46
CA PHE A 198 9.14 1.90 20.50
C PHE A 198 8.88 0.70 21.41
N ALA A 199 9.83 -0.24 21.50
CA ALA A 199 9.72 -1.39 22.40
C ALA A 199 9.66 -0.94 23.87
N THR A 200 10.55 -0.07 24.31
CA THR A 200 10.56 0.46 25.68
C THR A 200 9.29 1.25 26.01
N VAL A 201 8.75 2.01 25.05
CA VAL A 201 7.45 2.69 25.24
C VAL A 201 6.31 1.69 25.41
N ARG A 202 6.28 0.61 24.61
CA ARG A 202 5.26 -0.46 24.77
C ARG A 202 5.37 -1.16 26.13
N GLU A 203 6.59 -1.48 26.58
CA GLU A 203 6.81 -2.11 27.88
C GLU A 203 6.34 -1.22 29.03
N LYS A 204 6.64 0.09 28.96
CA LYS A 204 6.17 1.05 29.95
C LYS A 204 4.64 1.13 29.95
N ARG A 205 4.01 1.30 28.79
CA ARG A 205 2.54 1.31 28.65
C ARG A 205 1.91 0.04 29.22
N ASN A 206 2.45 -1.13 28.92
CA ASN A 206 1.88 -2.40 29.41
C ASN A 206 2.00 -2.57 30.94
N LYS A 207 2.94 -1.88 31.59
CA LYS A 207 3.06 -1.83 33.06
C LYS A 207 2.10 -0.83 33.70
N ASP A 208 1.76 0.24 32.98
CA ASP A 208 0.89 1.32 33.45
C ASP A 208 -0.61 1.02 33.23
N VAL A 209 -0.95 -0.04 32.48
CA VAL A 209 -2.34 -0.51 32.32
C VAL A 209 -2.72 -1.37 33.54
N GLU A 210 -3.56 -0.81 34.43
CA GLU A 210 -4.35 -1.61 35.37
C GLU A 210 -5.07 -2.73 34.62
N PRO A 211 -5.20 -3.95 35.17
CA PRO A 211 -5.77 -5.08 34.46
C PRO A 211 -7.23 -4.79 34.08
N CYS A 212 -7.43 -4.29 32.86
CA CYS A 212 -8.74 -4.14 32.25
C CYS A 212 -9.30 -5.55 32.06
N SER A 213 -10.46 -5.83 32.67
CA SER A 213 -11.04 -7.17 32.70
C SER A 213 -11.13 -7.77 31.30
N GLU A 214 -10.64 -9.00 31.13
CA GLU A 214 -10.57 -9.72 29.85
C GLU A 214 -11.91 -9.75 29.08
N SER A 215 -13.04 -9.58 29.77
CA SER A 215 -14.39 -9.46 29.20
C SER A 215 -14.56 -8.26 28.24
N LEU A 216 -13.94 -7.11 28.51
CA LEU A 216 -14.10 -5.88 27.69
C LEU A 216 -13.27 -5.91 26.40
N LEU A 217 -12.13 -6.62 26.42
CA LEU A 217 -11.29 -6.83 25.23
C LEU A 217 -11.92 -7.84 24.27
N LEU A 218 -12.62 -8.86 24.80
CA LEU A 218 -13.32 -9.85 23.99
C LEU A 218 -14.49 -9.21 23.23
N GLU A 219 -15.30 -8.36 23.88
CA GLU A 219 -16.40 -7.65 23.21
C GLU A 219 -15.88 -6.72 22.09
N ARG A 220 -14.81 -5.94 22.33
CA ARG A 220 -14.27 -5.04 21.29
C ARG A 220 -13.61 -5.78 20.12
N THR A 221 -13.02 -6.94 20.37
CA THR A 221 -12.38 -7.75 19.31
C THR A 221 -13.43 -8.41 18.41
N ILE A 222 -14.57 -8.84 18.98
CA ILE A 222 -15.67 -9.45 18.20
C ILE A 222 -16.33 -8.44 17.25
N TYR A 223 -16.42 -7.16 17.61
CA TYR A 223 -17.02 -6.12 16.75
C TYR A 223 -16.12 -5.63 15.60
N SER A 224 -14.83 -5.98 15.57
CA SER A 224 -13.91 -5.62 14.46
C SER A 224 -13.72 -6.74 13.42
N GLY A 225 -14.29 -7.93 13.67
CA GLY A 225 -14.45 -8.95 12.66
C GLY A 225 -15.59 -8.57 11.73
N TRP A 226 -15.26 -8.13 10.52
CA TRP A 226 -16.12 -8.10 9.32
C TRP A 226 -17.53 -8.70 9.54
N LEU A 227 -18.53 -7.86 9.79
CA LEU A 227 -19.93 -8.25 9.64
C LEU A 227 -20.23 -8.37 8.13
N PRO A 228 -20.49 -9.57 7.58
CA PRO A 228 -21.14 -9.67 6.29
C PRO A 228 -22.63 -9.33 6.47
N ASN A 229 -23.18 -8.54 5.55
CA ASN A 229 -24.60 -8.27 5.36
C ASN A 229 -25.35 -7.51 6.48
N ARG A 230 -25.48 -6.19 6.29
CA ARG A 230 -26.81 -5.57 6.39
C ARG A 230 -27.25 -5.17 4.99
N GLY A 231 -28.18 -5.94 4.45
CA GLY A 231 -28.87 -5.60 3.22
C GLY A 231 -29.59 -4.27 3.35
N TYR A 232 -29.50 -3.49 2.29
CA TYR A 232 -30.49 -2.50 1.88
C TYR A 232 -30.80 -2.80 0.41
#